data_AF-K9U944-F1
#
_entry.id   AF-K9U944-F1
#
_cell.length_a   1.000
_cell.length_b   1.000
_cell.length_c   1.000
_cell.angle_alpha   90.00
_cell.angle_beta   90.00
_cell.angle_gamma   90.00
#
_symmetry.space_group_name_H-M   'P 1'
#
loop_
_entity.id
_entity.type
_entity.pdbx_description
1 polymer ?
#
loop_
_entity_poly.entity_id
_entity_poly.type
_entity_poly.pdbx_seq_one_letter_code
_entity_poly.pdbx_strand_id
1 'polypeptide(L)'
;MNTWEKLTIYVGESDRWHGKPVYLALVEAARQQSLAGATATRGIAGFGERQYHKIHTVQILELSSDLPIVVAVIDRAEAIANFLPVVREMVKNGLVTQQSVTVVHHVPTGAAS
;
A
#
# COMPACT_ATOMS: atom_id res chain seq x y z
N MET A 1 -8.60 -18.07 -16.00
CA MET A 1 -7.26 -17.61 -16.39
C MET A 1 -6.57 -17.13 -15.12
N ASN A 2 -5.40 -17.67 -14.79
CA ASN A 2 -4.67 -17.31 -13.57
C ASN A 2 -3.96 -15.97 -13.78
N THR A 3 -4.73 -14.89 -13.69
CA THR A 3 -4.24 -13.52 -13.87
C THR A 3 -3.50 -13.07 -12.61
N TRP A 4 -2.35 -12.43 -12.80
CA TRP A 4 -1.64 -11.73 -11.74
C TRP A 4 -2.13 -10.29 -11.67
N GLU A 5 -2.15 -9.75 -10.46
CA GLU A 5 -2.61 -8.40 -10.18
C GLU A 5 -1.63 -7.68 -9.26
N LYS A 6 -1.54 -6.37 -9.46
CA LYS A 6 -0.83 -5.45 -8.57
C LYS A 6 -1.85 -4.60 -7.84
N LEU A 7 -1.84 -4.70 -6.51
CA LEU A 7 -2.53 -3.80 -5.61
C LEU A 7 -1.54 -2.71 -5.17
N THR A 8 -1.88 -1.44 -5.37
CA THR A 8 -1.06 -0.30 -4.94
C THR A 8 -1.84 0.53 -3.93
N ILE A 9 -1.26 0.71 -2.75
CA ILE A 9 -1.89 1.32 -1.59
C ILE A 9 -1.10 2.58 -1.22
N TYR A 10 -1.77 3.72 -1.22
CA TYR A 10 -1.20 5.03 -0.91
C TYR A 10 -1.68 5.47 0.47
N VAL A 11 -0.76 5.66 1.41
CA VAL A 11 -1.04 6.07 2.80
C VAL A 11 -0.05 7.15 3.24
N GLY A 12 -0.37 7.88 4.30
CA GLY A 12 0.60 8.76 4.97
C GLY A 12 1.59 7.97 5.83
N GLU A 13 2.82 8.47 5.98
CA GLU A 13 3.80 7.97 6.93
C GLU A 13 3.33 8.10 8.39
N SER A 14 2.51 9.11 8.68
CA SER A 14 1.92 9.37 9.99
C SER A 14 0.74 8.44 10.32
N ASP A 15 0.23 7.67 9.35
CA ASP A 15 -0.96 6.85 9.52
C ASP A 15 -0.73 5.71 10.49
N ARG A 16 -1.73 5.45 11.35
CA ARG A 16 -1.66 4.42 12.40
C ARG A 16 -2.84 3.44 12.32
N TRP A 17 -2.52 2.16 12.52
CA TRP A 17 -3.44 1.06 12.73
C TRP A 17 -3.12 0.42 14.09
N HIS A 18 -4.03 0.52 15.06
CA HIS A 18 -3.80 0.07 16.44
C HIS A 18 -2.44 0.49 17.03
N GLY A 19 -2.06 1.76 16.84
CA GLY A 19 -0.79 2.31 17.33
C GLY A 19 0.45 2.00 16.46
N LYS A 20 0.31 1.16 15.44
CA LYS A 20 1.39 0.77 14.51
C LYS A 20 1.32 1.58 13.20
N PRO A 21 2.44 1.93 12.55
CA PRO A 21 2.40 2.54 11.22
C PRO A 21 1.62 1.67 10.20
N VAL A 22 0.66 2.27 9.48
CA VAL A 22 -0.22 1.52 8.55
C VAL A 22 0.57 0.79 7.47
N TYR A 23 1.57 1.43 6.86
CA TYR A 23 2.38 0.79 5.82
C TYR A 23 3.07 -0.49 6.34
N LEU A 24 3.52 -0.49 7.59
CA LEU A 24 4.17 -1.64 8.21
C LEU A 24 3.15 -2.73 8.55
N ALA A 25 1.98 -2.33 9.06
CA ALA A 25 0.86 -3.25 9.32
C ALA A 25 0.41 -3.97 8.02
N LEU A 26 0.34 -3.24 6.90
CA LEU A 26 0.00 -3.80 5.59
C LEU A 26 1.02 -4.83 5.10
N VAL A 27 2.32 -4.52 5.20
CA VAL A 27 3.40 -5.45 4.80
C VAL A 27 3.36 -6.72 5.66
N GLU A 28 3.14 -6.57 6.97
CA GLU A 28 3.03 -7.71 7.87
C GLU A 28 1.78 -8.56 7.61
N ALA A 29 0.64 -7.93 7.35
CA ALA A 29 -0.59 -8.64 7.01
C ALA A 29 -0.43 -9.41 5.68
N ALA A 30 0.22 -8.81 4.68
CA ALA A 30 0.53 -9.49 3.42
C ALA A 30 1.41 -10.73 3.66
N ARG A 31 2.43 -10.60 4.51
CA ARG A 31 3.29 -11.72 4.92
C ARG A 31 2.50 -12.81 5.67
N GLN A 32 1.62 -12.44 6.60
CA GLN A 32 0.81 -13.38 7.38
C GLN A 32 -0.17 -14.17 6.49
N GLN A 33 -0.70 -13.55 5.45
CA GLN A 33 -1.56 -14.21 4.45
C GLN A 33 -0.76 -14.95 3.36
N SER A 34 0.57 -15.05 3.49
CA SER A 34 1.44 -15.76 2.55
C SER A 34 1.34 -15.24 1.11
N LEU A 35 1.17 -13.92 0.93
CA LEU A 35 1.27 -13.32 -0.39
C LEU A 35 2.71 -13.40 -0.90
N ALA A 36 2.87 -13.45 -2.22
CA ALA A 36 4.15 -13.60 -2.91
C ALA A 36 5.16 -12.50 -2.56
N GLY A 37 4.68 -11.28 -2.30
CA GLY A 37 5.50 -10.20 -1.77
C GLY A 37 4.77 -8.88 -1.63
N ALA A 38 5.34 -8.01 -0.80
CA ALA A 38 4.92 -6.62 -0.63
C ALA A 38 6.16 -5.72 -0.56
N THR A 39 6.11 -4.57 -1.22
CA THR A 39 7.19 -3.56 -1.18
C THR A 39 6.61 -2.23 -0.73
N ALA A 40 7.28 -1.57 0.22
CA ALA A 40 6.92 -0.23 0.66
C ALA A 40 7.98 0.78 0.18
N THR A 41 7.55 1.86 -0.46
CA THR A 41 8.41 2.93 -0.98
C THR A 41 7.95 4.27 -0.40
N ARG A 42 8.88 5.05 0.16
CA ARG A 42 8.62 6.42 0.61
C ARG A 42 8.75 7.40 -0.56
N GLY A 43 7.73 8.22 -0.78
CA GLY A 43 7.77 9.32 -1.72
C GLY A 43 8.43 10.56 -1.12
N ILE A 44 8.97 11.43 -1.98
CA ILE A 44 9.62 12.69 -1.56
C ILE A 44 8.62 13.85 -1.40
N ALA A 45 7.45 13.73 -2.03
CA ALA A 45 6.35 14.70 -1.98
C ALA A 45 5.06 14.04 -2.49
N GLY A 46 3.89 14.56 -2.11
CA GLY A 46 2.59 14.10 -2.60
C GLY A 46 1.44 14.97 -2.11
N PHE A 47 0.28 14.83 -2.74
CA PHE A 47 -0.97 15.50 -2.36
C PHE A 47 -2.15 14.52 -2.42
N GLY A 48 -3.24 14.80 -1.70
CA GLY A 48 -4.42 13.93 -1.67
C GLY A 48 -5.56 14.52 -0.83
N GLU A 49 -6.73 13.87 -0.84
CA GLU A 49 -7.96 14.42 -0.25
C GLU A 49 -7.89 14.71 1.26
N ARG A 50 -6.91 14.16 1.98
CA ARG A 50 -6.59 14.60 3.36
C ARG A 50 -6.31 16.11 3.47
N GLN A 51 -6.04 16.79 2.36
CA GLN A 51 -5.78 18.22 2.29
C GLN A 51 -7.06 19.08 2.11
N TYR A 52 -8.25 18.48 2.04
CA TYR A 52 -9.51 19.24 2.12
C TYR A 52 -9.74 19.72 3.56
N HIS A 53 -9.12 20.83 3.92
CA HIS A 53 -9.68 21.92 4.74
C HIS A 53 -8.79 23.17 4.82
N LYS A 54 -7.62 23.24 4.16
CA LYS A 54 -6.91 24.51 3.97
C LYS A 54 -6.17 24.56 2.63
N ILE A 55 -6.61 25.47 1.77
CA ILE A 55 -5.73 26.05 0.77
C ILE A 55 -4.62 26.76 1.55
N HIS A 56 -3.43 26.15 1.60
CA HIS A 56 -2.22 26.85 2.04
C HIS A 56 -1.75 27.71 0.88
N THR A 57 -2.44 28.84 0.70
CA THR A 57 -1.99 29.90 -0.20
C THR A 57 -0.86 30.67 0.47
N VAL A 58 0.26 30.73 -0.25
CA VAL A 58 1.40 31.63 -0.05
C VAL A 58 2.26 31.35 1.18
N GLN A 59 2.95 30.21 1.18
CA GLN A 59 4.38 30.15 1.54
C GLN A 59 4.97 28.79 1.16
N ILE A 60 6.17 28.83 0.58
CA ILE A 60 6.97 27.73 0.04
C ILE A 60 7.53 26.81 1.16
N LEU A 61 6.80 26.62 2.27
CA LEU A 61 7.29 25.93 3.48
C LEU A 61 6.27 25.03 4.20
N GLU A 62 5.09 24.77 3.65
CA GLU A 62 4.15 23.76 4.20
C GLU A 62 3.97 22.57 3.24
N LEU A 63 5.09 22.08 2.71
CA LEU A 63 5.22 20.69 2.28
C LEU A 63 4.95 19.82 3.53
N SER A 64 3.71 19.35 3.65
CA SER A 64 3.25 18.31 4.58
C SER A 64 4.39 17.45 5.15
N SER A 65 4.62 17.52 6.47
CA SER A 65 5.54 16.63 7.18
C SER A 65 5.11 15.16 7.13
N ASP A 66 3.90 14.87 6.65
CA ASP A 66 3.41 13.53 6.37
C ASP A 66 3.72 13.14 4.92
N LEU A 67 4.84 12.44 4.73
CA LEU A 67 5.26 11.96 3.42
C LEU A 67 4.40 10.77 2.95
N PRO A 68 4.10 10.66 1.65
CA PRO A 68 3.36 9.52 1.14
C PRO A 68 4.21 8.25 1.19
N ILE A 69 3.63 7.16 1.68
CA ILE A 69 4.16 5.80 1.55
C ILE A 69 3.28 5.02 0.56
N VAL A 70 3.93 4.37 -0.41
CA VAL A 70 3.28 3.51 -1.40
C VAL A 70 3.62 2.07 -1.06
N VAL A 71 2.62 1.26 -0.74
CA VAL A 71 2.75 -0.19 -0.57
C VAL A 71 2.22 -0.89 -1.82
N ALA A 72 3.09 -1.60 -2.53
CA ALA A 72 2.74 -2.40 -3.69
C ALA A 72 2.78 -3.89 -3.35
N VAL A 73 1.71 -4.60 -3.70
CA VAL A 73 1.55 -6.05 -3.50
C VAL A 73 1.23 -6.67 -4.85
N ILE A 74 1.97 -7.71 -5.26
CA ILE A 74 1.78 -8.39 -6.54
C ILE A 74 1.55 -9.87 -6.26
N ASP A 75 0.39 -10.40 -6.65
CA ASP A 75 0.04 -11.82 -6.49
C ASP A 75 -1.03 -12.24 -7.52
N ARG A 76 -1.44 -13.49 -7.48
CA ARG A 76 -2.62 -14.01 -8.18
C ARG A 76 -3.88 -13.27 -7.72
N ALA A 77 -4.81 -13.07 -8.66
CA ALA A 77 -6.05 -12.36 -8.41
C ALA A 77 -6.84 -12.88 -7.19
N GLU A 78 -6.84 -14.20 -6.96
CA GLU A 78 -7.52 -14.79 -5.79
C GLU A 78 -6.87 -14.37 -4.46
N ALA A 79 -5.54 -14.32 -4.41
CA ALA A 79 -4.81 -13.88 -3.21
C ALA A 79 -5.03 -12.38 -2.94
N ILE A 80 -5.03 -11.55 -3.99
CA ILE A 80 -5.38 -10.12 -3.88
C ILE A 80 -6.82 -9.94 -3.40
N ALA A 81 -7.77 -10.71 -3.94
CA ALA A 81 -9.17 -10.66 -3.52
C ALA A 81 -9.36 -11.00 -2.03
N ASN A 82 -8.61 -11.98 -1.52
CA ASN A 82 -8.63 -12.35 -0.10
C ASN A 82 -7.95 -11.32 0.81
N PHE A 83 -6.96 -10.58 0.29
CA PHE A 83 -6.25 -9.54 1.03
C PHE A 83 -7.02 -8.21 1.09
N LEU A 84 -7.83 -7.90 0.07
CA LEU A 84 -8.58 -6.64 -0.05
C LEU A 84 -9.43 -6.27 1.18
N PRO A 85 -10.17 -7.19 1.85
CA PRO A 85 -10.91 -6.88 3.06
C PRO A 85 -10.03 -6.29 4.17
N VAL A 86 -8.83 -6.84 4.38
CA VAL A 86 -7.86 -6.35 5.37
C VAL A 86 -7.35 -4.96 5.00
N VAL A 87 -7.07 -4.73 3.72
CA VAL A 87 -6.64 -3.42 3.22
C VAL A 87 -7.74 -2.37 3.46
N ARG A 88 -9.00 -2.69 3.16
CA ARG A 88 -10.15 -1.80 3.41
C ARG A 88 -10.37 -1.53 4.90
N GLU A 89 -10.00 -2.47 5.76
CA GLU A 89 -10.06 -2.29 7.20
C GLU A 89 -8.96 -1.31 7.68
N MET A 90 -7.72 -1.50 7.25
CA MET A 90 -6.56 -0.73 7.71
C MET A 90 -6.48 0.67 7.10
N VAL A 91 -6.85 0.82 5.83
CA VAL A 91 -6.72 2.06 5.06
C VAL A 91 -7.99 2.89 5.21
N LYS A 92 -8.07 3.66 6.31
CA LYS A 92 -9.21 4.58 6.55
C LYS A 92 -9.12 5.88 5.77
N ASN A 93 -7.91 6.29 5.42
CA ASN A 93 -7.64 7.44 4.57
C ASN A 93 -6.52 7.07 3.61
N GLY A 94 -6.68 7.41 2.33
CA GLY A 94 -5.71 7.05 1.30
C GLY A 94 -6.39 6.65 0.01
N LEU A 95 -5.63 6.03 -0.88
CA LEU A 95 -6.11 5.53 -2.17
C LEU A 95 -5.60 4.10 -2.36
N VAL A 96 -6.43 3.24 -2.94
CA VAL A 96 -6.05 1.89 -3.33
C VAL A 96 -6.39 1.68 -4.80
N THR A 97 -5.43 1.23 -5.59
CA THR A 97 -5.62 0.92 -7.01
C THR A 97 -5.27 -0.54 -7.29
N GLN A 98 -5.93 -1.14 -8.27
CA GLN A 98 -5.74 -2.54 -8.67
C GLN A 98 -5.57 -2.61 -10.19
N GLN A 99 -4.58 -3.37 -10.65
CA GLN A 99 -4.22 -3.47 -12.06
C GLN A 99 -3.84 -4.91 -12.40
N SER A 100 -4.30 -5.45 -13.52
CA SER A 100 -3.75 -6.71 -14.06
C SER A 100 -2.30 -6.50 -14.51
N VAL A 101 -1.44 -7.49 -14.25
CA VAL A 101 -0.02 -7.45 -14.63
C VAL A 101 0.42 -8.79 -15.23
N THR A 102 1.46 -8.75 -16.06
CA THR A 102 2.15 -9.96 -16.53
C THR A 102 3.44 -10.13 -15.74
N VAL A 103 3.57 -11.23 -15.02
CA VAL A 103 4.79 -11.58 -14.30
C VAL A 103 5.68 -12.41 -15.22
N VAL A 104 6.79 -11.82 -15.67
CA VAL A 104 7.72 -12.44 -16.63
C VAL A 104 8.60 -13.50 -15.96
N HIS A 105 8.99 -13.27 -14.70
CA HIS A 105 9.80 -14.18 -13.92
C HIS A 105 9.46 -14.03 -12.44
N HIS A 106 9.18 -15.14 -11.78
CA HIS A 106 8.96 -15.22 -10.34
C HIS A 106 9.52 -16.54 -9.86
N VAL A 107 10.57 -16.49 -9.03
CA VAL A 107 11.13 -17.68 -8.39
C VAL A 107 10.29 -17.95 -7.15
N PRO A 108 9.56 -19.08 -7.07
CA PRO A 108 8.90 -19.44 -5.82
C PRO A 108 9.98 -19.61 -4.75
N THR A 109 9.96 -18.79 -3.71
CA THR A 109 10.73 -19.10 -2.50
C THR A 109 10.05 -20.32 -1.90
N GLY A 110 10.62 -21.50 -2.14
CA GLY A 110 10.12 -22.75 -1.60
C GLY A 110 9.93 -22.65 -0.10
N ALA A 111 8.88 -23.31 0.40
CA ALA A 111 8.71 -23.59 1.81
C ALA A 111 10.06 -24.09 2.36
N ALA A 112 10.67 -23.30 3.25
CA ALA A 112 11.66 -23.84 4.16
C ALA A 112 10.98 -25.01 4.88
N SER A 113 11.67 -26.14 4.83
CA SER A 113 11.28 -27.45 5.33
C SER A 113 10.77 -27.43 6.77
#